data_AF-A0A6N9NZG0-F1
#
_entry.id   AF-A0A6N9NZG0-F1
#
_cell.length_a   1.000
_cell.length_b   1.000
_cell.length_c   1.000
_cell.angle_alpha   90.00
_cell.angle_beta   90.00
_cell.angle_gamma   90.00
#
_symmetry.space_group_name_H-M   'P 1'
#
loop_
_entity.id
_entity.type
_entity.pdbx_description
1 polymer ?
#
loop_
_entity_poly.entity_id
_entity_poly.type
_entity_poly.pdbx_seq_one_letter_code
_entity_poly.pdbx_strand_id
1 'polypeptide(L)'
;AKKNREWRREYMTLLMRDQENIEKGRIAGLEQGRIEGLEQGLEQGENRYALLTQKLLQEKRYDAIGRIGVDKGYRQELYRKYHIL
;
A
#
# COMPACT_ATOMS: atom_id res chain seq x y z
N ALA A 1 44.10 -16.15 -29.56
CA ALA A 1 43.08 -16.99 -28.87
C ALA A 1 42.68 -16.47 -27.48
N LYS A 2 43.62 -16.12 -26.57
CA LYS A 2 43.31 -15.64 -25.19
C LYS A 2 42.41 -14.40 -25.10
N LYS A 3 42.68 -13.37 -25.90
CA LYS A 3 41.88 -12.12 -25.93
C LYS A 3 40.38 -12.37 -26.19
N ASN A 4 40.01 -13.32 -27.07
CA ASN A 4 38.61 -13.66 -27.34
C ASN A 4 37.91 -14.32 -26.13
N ARG A 5 38.66 -15.07 -25.30
CA ARG A 5 38.12 -15.66 -24.07
C ARG A 5 37.88 -14.60 -22.99
N GLU A 6 38.76 -13.61 -22.87
CA GLU A 6 38.61 -12.48 -21.96
C GLU A 6 37.41 -11.62 -22.34
N TRP A 7 37.27 -11.29 -23.62
CA TRP A 7 36.12 -10.53 -24.13
C TRP A 7 34.78 -11.25 -23.88
N ARG A 8 34.73 -12.57 -24.10
CA ARG A 8 33.53 -13.36 -23.75
C ARG A 8 33.25 -13.35 -22.25
N ARG A 9 34.28 -13.40 -21.42
CA ARG A 9 34.12 -13.35 -19.96
C ARG A 9 33.59 -12.00 -19.51
N GLU A 10 34.17 -10.91 -20.00
CA GLU A 10 33.72 -9.55 -19.70
C GLU A 10 32.28 -9.31 -20.16
N TYR A 11 31.96 -9.76 -21.37
CA TYR A 11 30.60 -9.69 -21.92
C TYR A 11 29.60 -10.48 -21.06
N MET A 12 29.92 -11.71 -20.67
CA MET A 12 29.06 -12.50 -19.80
C MET A 12 28.87 -11.85 -18.43
N THR A 13 29.92 -11.27 -17.83
CA THR A 13 29.80 -10.54 -16.56
C THR A 13 28.89 -9.33 -16.70
N LEU A 14 29.00 -8.58 -17.80
CA LEU A 14 28.13 -7.43 -18.06
C LEU A 14 26.66 -7.84 -18.17
N LEU A 15 26.37 -8.90 -18.95
CA LEU A 15 25.01 -9.42 -19.07
C LEU A 15 24.44 -9.91 -17.74
N MET A 16 25.24 -10.59 -16.92
CA MET A 16 24.81 -11.04 -15.59
C MET A 16 24.49 -9.84 -14.69
N ARG A 17 25.33 -8.80 -14.72
CA ARG A 17 25.09 -7.57 -13.95
C ARG A 17 23.82 -6.85 -14.43
N ASP A 18 23.58 -6.77 -15.73
CA ASP A 18 22.38 -6.15 -16.27
C ASP A 18 21.13 -6.92 -15.87
N GLN A 19 21.18 -8.26 -15.91
CA GLN A 19 20.10 -9.11 -15.42
C GLN A 19 19.84 -8.92 -13.93
N GLU A 20 20.90 -8.84 -13.10
CA GLU A 20 20.79 -8.54 -11.67
C GLU A 20 20.19 -7.15 -11.42
N ASN A 21 20.57 -6.14 -12.22
CA ASN A 21 20.04 -4.78 -12.08
C ASN A 21 18.55 -4.71 -12.44
N ILE A 22 18.13 -5.41 -13.49
CA ILE A 22 16.71 -5.53 -13.86
C ILE A 22 15.93 -6.19 -12.72
N GLU A 23 16.46 -7.28 -12.15
CA GLU A 23 15.79 -7.98 -11.05
C GLU A 23 15.73 -7.12 -9.78
N LYS A 24 16.80 -6.39 -9.45
CA LYS A 24 16.81 -5.40 -8.36
C LYS A 24 15.76 -4.31 -8.58
N GLY A 25 15.66 -3.78 -9.80
CA GLY A 25 14.65 -2.77 -10.15
C GLY A 25 13.23 -3.32 -9.99
N ARG A 26 12.99 -4.56 -10.41
CA ARG A 26 11.70 -5.25 -10.25
C ARG A 26 11.33 -5.42 -8.78
N ILE A 27 12.26 -5.90 -7.95
CA ILE A 27 12.06 -6.08 -6.51
C ILE A 27 11.80 -4.73 -5.83
N ALA A 28 12.61 -3.71 -6.12
CA ALA A 28 12.44 -2.38 -5.56
C ALA A 28 11.08 -1.77 -5.94
N GLY A 29 10.66 -1.89 -7.19
CA GLY A 29 9.36 -1.39 -7.64
C GLY A 29 8.18 -2.10 -6.96
N LEU A 30 8.26 -3.41 -6.75
CA LEU A 30 7.24 -4.16 -6.02
C LEU A 30 7.17 -3.73 -4.54
N GLU A 31 8.32 -3.58 -3.89
CA GLU A 31 8.37 -3.17 -2.50
C GLU A 31 7.85 -1.74 -2.32
N GLN A 32 8.27 -0.82 -3.20
CA GLN A 32 7.78 0.55 -3.21
C GLN A 32 6.26 0.62 -3.41
N GLY A 33 5.73 -0.10 -4.41
CA GLY A 33 4.29 -0.14 -4.66
C GLY A 33 3.49 -0.76 -3.50
N ARG A 34 4.07 -1.74 -2.80
CA ARG A 34 3.47 -2.33 -1.59
C ARG A 34 3.40 -1.32 -0.44
N ILE A 35 4.48 -0.57 -0.22
CA ILE A 35 4.56 0.46 0.82
C ILE A 35 3.55 1.58 0.52
N GLU A 36 3.58 2.13 -0.69
CA GLU A 36 2.67 3.21 -1.10
C GLU A 36 1.20 2.77 -1.02
N GLY A 37 0.88 1.55 -1.46
CA GLY A 37 -0.48 1.03 -1.35
C GLY A 37 -0.96 0.84 0.09
N LEU A 38 -0.05 0.45 1.00
CA LEU A 38 -0.36 0.34 2.42
C LEU A 38 -0.59 1.72 3.06
N GLU A 39 0.28 2.69 2.78
CA GLU A 39 0.15 4.06 3.28
C GLU A 39 -1.15 4.71 2.81
N GLN A 40 -1.46 4.61 1.51
CA GLN A 40 -2.73 5.11 0.96
C GLN A 40 -3.94 4.41 1.58
N GLY A 41 -3.86 3.10 1.82
CA GLY A 41 -4.93 2.34 2.46
C GLY A 41 -5.18 2.78 3.90
N LEU A 42 -4.12 3.04 4.66
CA LEU A 42 -4.19 3.55 6.03
C LEU A 42 -4.77 4.96 6.05
N GLU A 43 -4.25 5.87 5.23
CA GLU A 43 -4.72 7.26 5.14
C GLU A 43 -6.21 7.31 4.77
N GLN A 44 -6.64 6.54 3.77
CA GLN A 44 -8.06 6.45 3.41
C GLN A 44 -8.91 5.89 4.57
N GLY A 45 -8.40 4.89 5.29
CA GLY A 45 -9.06 4.32 6.46
C GLY A 45 -9.26 5.33 7.58
N GLU A 46 -8.21 6.08 7.92
CA GLU A 46 -8.23 7.14 8.94
C GLU A 46 -9.19 8.27 8.53
N ASN A 47 -9.11 8.75 7.30
CA ASN A 47 -9.99 9.80 6.78
C ASN A 47 -11.47 9.38 6.83
N ARG A 48 -11.80 8.15 6.42
CA ARG A 48 -13.17 7.61 6.51
C ARG A 48 -13.63 7.53 7.96
N TYR A 49 -12.78 7.06 8.86
CA TYR A 49 -13.11 6.95 10.29
C TYR A 49 -13.31 8.31 10.96
N ALA A 50 -12.47 9.29 10.64
CA ALA A 50 -12.59 10.67 11.12
C ALA A 50 -13.90 11.31 10.64
N LEU A 51 -14.23 11.17 9.35
CA LEU A 51 -15.47 11.68 8.77
C LEU A 51 -16.71 11.04 9.43
N LEU A 52 -16.69 9.72 9.64
CA LEU A 52 -17.76 9.02 10.32
C LEU A 52 -17.94 9.51 11.76
N THR A 53 -16.84 9.65 12.49
CA THR A 53 -16.87 10.16 13.88
C THR A 53 -17.43 11.58 13.93
N GLN A 54 -17.01 12.46 13.01
CA GLN A 54 -17.53 13.82 12.92
C GLN A 54 -19.05 13.85 12.64
N LYS A 55 -19.55 13.00 11.73
CA LYS A 55 -20.99 12.88 11.46
C LYS A 55 -21.77 12.41 12.68
N LEU A 56 -21.27 11.41 13.39
CA LEU A 56 -21.90 10.91 14.62
C LEU A 56 -21.89 11.94 15.75
N LEU A 57 -20.82 12.73 15.87
CA LEU A 57 -20.75 13.85 16.82
C LEU A 57 -21.77 14.95 16.50
N GLN A 58 -21.92 15.32 15.22
CA GLN A 58 -22.93 16.29 14.77
C GLN A 58 -24.36 15.82 15.12
N GLU A 59 -24.62 14.53 14.99
CA GLU A 59 -25.91 13.92 15.36
C GLU A 59 -26.04 13.60 16.86
N LYS A 60 -25.02 13.93 17.67
CA LYS A 60 -24.95 13.62 19.11
C LYS A 60 -25.13 12.13 19.44
N ARG A 61 -24.75 11.24 18.51
CA ARG A 61 -24.87 9.77 18.64
C ARG A 61 -23.65 9.17 19.33
N TYR A 62 -23.44 9.51 20.59
CA TYR A 62 -22.25 9.09 21.35
C TYR A 62 -22.13 7.57 21.52
N ASP A 63 -23.25 6.86 21.70
CA ASP A 63 -23.26 5.39 21.80
C ASP A 63 -22.73 4.73 20.51
N ALA A 64 -23.04 5.34 19.35
CA ALA A 64 -22.57 4.85 18.07
C ALA A 64 -21.05 5.04 17.91
N ILE A 65 -20.47 6.10 18.47
CA ILE A 65 -19.02 6.36 18.43
C ILE A 65 -18.25 5.26 19.19
N GLY A 66 -18.74 4.88 20.38
CA GLY A 66 -18.17 3.75 21.11
C GLY A 66 -18.28 2.43 20.34
N ARG A 67 -19.43 2.20 19.69
CA ARG A 67 -19.68 0.95 18.96
C ARG A 67 -18.86 0.81 17.68
N ILE A 68 -18.61 1.87 16.92
CA ILE A 68 -17.82 1.78 15.66
C ILE A 68 -16.35 1.41 15.87
N GLY A 69 -15.81 1.61 17.09
CA GLY A 69 -14.45 1.20 17.45
C GLY A 69 -14.31 -0.31 17.68
N VAL A 70 -15.41 -0.98 18.05
CA VAL A 70 -15.42 -2.41 18.42
C VAL A 70 -16.08 -3.26 17.33
N ASP A 71 -17.21 -2.80 16.79
CA ASP A 71 -18.04 -3.54 15.83
C ASP A 71 -17.74 -3.07 14.40
N LYS A 72 -16.90 -3.86 13.71
CA LYS A 72 -16.55 -3.61 12.30
C LYS A 72 -17.77 -3.68 11.37
N GLY A 73 -18.73 -4.56 11.64
CA GLY A 73 -19.92 -4.72 10.81
C GLY A 73 -20.81 -3.48 10.87
N TYR A 74 -21.10 -3.04 12.10
CA TYR A 74 -21.85 -1.81 12.33
C TYR A 74 -21.15 -0.57 11.76
N ARG A 75 -19.82 -0.47 11.89
CA ARG A 75 -19.04 0.60 11.23
C ARG A 75 -19.21 0.57 9.71
N GLN A 76 -19.18 -0.61 9.08
CA GLN A 76 -19.33 -0.74 7.63
C GLN A 76 -20.73 -0.34 7.14
N GLU A 77 -21.77 -0.68 7.89
CA GLU A 77 -23.14 -0.24 7.62
C GLU A 77 -23.26 1.28 7.68
N LEU A 78 -22.65 1.92 8.70
CA LEU A 78 -22.66 3.36 8.82
C LEU A 78 -21.86 4.05 7.71
N TYR A 79 -20.74 3.48 7.25
CA TYR A 79 -20.03 4.03 6.10
C TYR A 79 -20.95 4.12 4.87
N ARG A 80 -21.72 3.06 4.58
CA ARG A 80 -22.70 3.07 3.47
C ARG A 80 -23.81 4.07 3.73
N LYS A 81 -24.37 4.09 4.95
CA LYS A 81 -25.47 5.00 5.31
C LYS A 81 -25.10 6.48 5.13
N TYR A 82 -23.88 6.84 5.50
CA TYR A 82 -23.37 8.21 5.36
C TYR A 82 -22.67 8.47 4.02
N HIS A 83 -22.70 7.53 3.08
CA HIS A 83 -22.07 7.65 1.76
C HIS A 83 -20.56 7.99 1.85
N ILE A 84 -19.89 7.41 2.84
CA ILE A 84 -18.43 7.49 3.06
C ILE A 84 -17.72 6.41 2.22
N LEU A 85 -18.47 5.35 1.87
CA LEU A 85 -18.16 4.26 0.95
C LEU A 85 -19.38 4.04 0.05
#